data_AF-A0A7X5VNK1-F1
#
_entry.id   AF-A0A7X5VNK1-F1
#
_cell.length_a   1.000
_cell.length_b   1.000
_cell.length_c   1.000
_cell.angle_alpha   90.00
_cell.angle_beta   90.00
_cell.angle_gamma   90.00
#
_symmetry.space_group_name_H-M   'P 1'
#
loop_
_entity.id
_entity.type
_entity.pdbx_description
1 polymer ?
#
loop_
_entity_poly.entity_id
_entity_poly.type
_entity_poly.pdbx_seq_one_letter_code
_entity_poly.pdbx_strand_id
1 'polypeptide(L)' 'MRKAARILFYSFAGDLVFQIDGDGLTDPSTNFVRVQGMAVGPDGRIFATDPMAGHILVLDRSTGATTQTIG' A
#
# COMPACT_ATOMS: atom_id res chain seq x y z
N MET A 1 14.26 13.74 9.20
CA MET A 1 13.07 12.90 9.42
C MET A 1 12.77 12.13 8.14
N ARG A 2 12.54 10.82 8.22
CA ARG A 2 12.18 10.00 7.05
C ARG A 2 10.66 10.10 6.86
N LYS A 3 10.18 10.48 5.68
CA LYS A 3 8.75 10.33 5.36
C LYS A 3 8.45 8.84 5.22
N ALA A 4 7.37 8.37 5.85
CA ALA A 4 6.84 7.03 5.62
C ALA A 4 6.50 6.86 4.14
N ALA A 5 6.64 5.65 3.61
CA ALA A 5 6.19 5.35 2.25
C ALA A 5 4.67 5.47 2.16
N ARG A 6 4.17 5.74 0.96
CA ARG A 6 2.74 5.91 0.69
C ARG A 6 2.39 5.32 -0.66
N ILE A 7 1.14 4.88 -0.79
CA ILE A 7 0.55 4.52 -2.08
C ILE A 7 -0.52 5.56 -2.40
N LEU A 8 -0.45 6.16 -3.58
CA LEU A 8 -1.33 7.26 -4.00
C LEU A 8 -2.24 6.79 -5.13
N PHE A 9 -3.51 7.18 -5.05
CA PHE A 9 -4.51 6.87 -6.05
C PHE A 9 -4.94 8.16 -6.74
N TYR A 10 -4.72 8.23 -8.05
CA TYR A 10 -5.08 9.37 -8.86
C TYR A 10 -6.24 9.05 -9.78
N SER A 11 -7.06 10.06 -10.07
CA SER A 11 -8.00 10.04 -11.19
C SER A 11 -7.22 10.06 -12.50
N PHE A 12 -7.89 9.76 -13.61
CA PHE A 12 -7.27 9.90 -14.93
C PHE A 12 -6.88 11.36 -15.23
N ALA A 13 -7.56 12.34 -14.63
CA ALA A 13 -7.24 13.76 -14.75
C ALA A 13 -6.03 14.19 -13.89
N GLY A 14 -5.51 13.29 -13.03
CA GLY A 14 -4.37 13.57 -12.15
C GLY A 14 -4.76 14.09 -10.77
N ASP A 15 -6.05 14.14 -10.44
CA ASP A 15 -6.50 14.52 -9.10
C ASP A 15 -6.23 13.40 -8.11
N LEU A 16 -5.70 13.73 -6.92
CA LEU A 16 -5.58 12.75 -5.84
C LEU A 16 -6.98 12.35 -5.36
N VAL A 17 -7.30 11.06 -5.46
CA VAL A 17 -8.56 10.48 -4.96
C VAL A 17 -8.42 10.08 -3.50
N PHE A 18 -7.36 9.32 -3.18
CA PHE A 18 -7.01 8.96 -1.80
C PHE A 18 -5.56 8.48 -1.71
N GLN A 19 -5.08 8.27 -0.49
CA GLN A 19 -3.75 7.70 -0.21
C GLN A 19 -3.84 6.62 0.87
N ILE A 20 -2.89 5.70 0.83
CA ILE A 20 -2.61 4.75 1.91
C ILE A 20 -1.29 5.19 2.54
N ASP A 21 -1.35 5.58 3.81
CA ASP A 21 -0.17 5.96 4.58
C ASP A 21 0.44 4.70 5.23
N GLY A 22 1.73 4.44 4.96
CA GLY A 22 2.45 3.31 5.53
C GLY A 22 3.02 3.55 6.92
N ASP A 23 2.50 4.53 7.66
CA ASP A 23 3.01 4.91 8.97
C ASP A 23 2.44 4.06 10.12
N GLY A 24 1.54 3.12 9.82
CA GLY A 24 0.88 2.28 10.81
C GLY A 24 -0.08 3.03 11.75
N LEU A 25 -0.33 4.33 11.52
CA LEU A 25 -1.20 5.15 12.38
C LEU A 25 -2.67 4.99 12.01
N THR A 26 -2.95 4.84 10.73
CA THR A 26 -4.31 4.63 10.20
C THR A 26 -4.73 3.16 10.24
N ASP A 27 -3.78 2.27 9.98
CA ASP A 27 -3.93 0.82 10.11
C ASP A 27 -2.60 0.23 10.57
N PRO A 28 -2.49 -0.31 11.81
CA PRO A 28 -1.25 -0.89 12.33
C PRO A 28 -0.69 -2.04 11.50
N SER A 29 -1.52 -2.71 10.70
CA SER A 29 -1.08 -3.76 9.78
C SER A 29 -0.46 -3.21 8.49
N THR A 30 -0.64 -1.91 8.24
CA THR A 30 -0.12 -1.19 7.09
C THR A 30 1.13 -0.39 7.50
N ASN A 31 2.23 -1.10 7.71
CA ASN A 31 3.53 -0.52 8.07
C ASN A 31 4.54 -0.72 6.95
N PHE A 32 4.79 0.34 6.19
CA PHE A 32 5.75 0.30 5.08
C PHE A 32 7.13 0.74 5.56
N VAL A 33 8.11 -0.15 5.44
CA VAL A 33 9.51 0.22 5.52
C VAL A 33 9.95 0.78 4.18
N ARG A 34 9.81 0.07 3.07
CA ARG A 34 10.23 0.54 1.73
C ARG A 34 9.56 -0.24 0.60
N VAL A 35 8.35 0.17 0.22
CA VAL A 35 7.68 -0.39 -0.97
C VAL A 35 8.54 -0.17 -2.22
N GLN A 36 8.84 -1.24 -2.96
CA GLN A 36 9.69 -1.18 -4.16
C GLN A 36 9.01 -1.66 -5.44
N GLY A 37 7.98 -2.50 -5.33
CA GLY A 37 7.25 -3.02 -6.46
C GLY A 37 5.77 -3.14 -6.14
N MET A 38 4.94 -3.01 -7.17
CA MET A 38 3.49 -3.11 -7.06
C MET A 38 2.89 -3.80 -8.29
N ALA A 39 1.85 -4.60 -8.07
CA ALA A 39 1.02 -5.17 -9.12
C ALA A 39 -0.45 -5.19 -8.69
N VAL A 40 -1.36 -5.19 -9.67
CA VAL A 40 -2.80 -5.32 -9.44
C VAL A 40 -3.25 -6.69 -9.92
N GLY A 41 -3.92 -7.45 -9.05
CA GLY A 41 -4.49 -8.75 -9.40
C GLY A 41 -5.75 -8.64 -10.27
N PRO A 42 -6.19 -9.74 -10.90
CA PRO A 42 -7.43 -9.77 -11.68
C PRO A 42 -8.69 -9.51 -10.83
N ASP A 43 -8.58 -9.68 -9.51
CA ASP A 43 -9.61 -9.36 -8.52
C ASP A 43 -9.57 -7.90 -8.03
N GLY A 44 -8.64 -7.08 -8.56
CA GLY A 44 -8.50 -5.68 -8.20
C GLY A 44 -7.70 -5.41 -6.91
N ARG A 45 -7.22 -6.46 -6.21
CA ARG A 45 -6.34 -6.28 -5.05
C ARG A 45 -4.96 -5.82 -5.48
N ILE A 46 -4.28 -5.09 -4.60
CA ILE A 46 -2.94 -4.55 -4.85
C ILE A 46 -1.93 -5.37 -4.06
N PHE A 47 -0.91 -5.86 -4.74
CA PHE A 47 0.22 -6.54 -4.14
C PHE A 47 1.39 -5.57 -4.08
N ALA A 48 1.85 -5.22 -2.88
CA ALA A 48 2.97 -4.32 -2.67
C ALA A 48 4.13 -5.06 -2.00
N THR A 49 5.31 -5.04 -2.63
CA THR A 49 6.51 -5.69 -2.08
C THR A 49 7.26 -4.73 -1.16
N ASP A 50 7.50 -5.14 0.08
CA ASP A 50 8.34 -4.44 1.03
C ASP A 50 9.53 -5.31 1.45
N PRO A 51 10.58 -5.38 0.61
CA PRO A 51 11.71 -6.27 0.87
C PRO A 51 12.52 -5.87 2.12
N MET A 52 12.40 -4.63 2.60
CA MET A 52 13.07 -4.21 3.84
C MET A 52 12.29 -4.65 5.09
N ALA A 53 10.97 -4.78 4.98
CA ALA A 53 10.13 -5.37 6.02
C ALA A 53 10.02 -6.91 5.91
N GLY A 54 10.42 -7.48 4.78
CA GLY A 54 10.43 -8.94 4.56
C GLY A 54 9.06 -9.54 4.22
N HIS A 55 8.15 -8.76 3.63
CA HIS A 55 6.80 -9.23 3.30
C HIS A 55 6.24 -8.60 2.02
N ILE A 56 5.11 -9.15 1.58
CA ILE A 56 4.21 -8.61 0.57
C ILE A 56 2.90 -8.30 1.27
N LEU A 57 2.37 -7.10 1.05
CA LEU A 57 1.06 -6.69 1.54
C LEU A 57 0.05 -6.85 0.41
N VAL A 58 -1.13 -7.38 0.73
CA VAL A 58 -2.28 -7.47 -0.18
C VAL A 58 -3.33 -6.48 0.30
N LEU A 59 -3.57 -5.44 -0.49
CA LEU A 59 -4.41 -4.31 -0.12
C LEU A 59 -5.72 -4.33 -0.90
N ASP A 60 -6.81 -4.00 -0.21
CA ASP A 60 -8.08 -3.69 -0.84
C ASP A 60 -8.01 -2.31 -1.48
N ARG A 61 -8.25 -2.23 -2.79
CA ARG A 61 -8.15 -0.97 -3.54
C ARG A 61 -9.23 0.05 -3.18
N SER A 62 -10.41 -0.38 -2.70
CA SER A 62 -11.53 0.53 -2.44
C SER A 62 -11.41 1.20 -1.07
N THR A 63 -10.81 0.52 -0.11
CA THR A 63 -10.70 0.95 1.29
C THR A 63 -9.27 1.29 1.71
N GLY A 64 -8.28 0.77 0.98
CA GLY A 64 -6.87 0.89 1.34
C GLY A 64 -6.41 -0.06 2.46
N ALA A 65 -7.30 -0.90 2.98
CA ALA A 65 -7.00 -1.81 4.08
C ALA A 65 -6.05 -2.94 3.65
N THR A 66 -5.14 -3.33 4.54
CA THR A 66 -4.40 -4.58 4.36
C THR A 66 -5.31 -5.77 4.64
N THR A 67 -5.53 -6.60 3.63
CA THR A 67 -6.37 -7.81 3.71
C THR A 67 -5.55 -9.06 4.01
N GLN A 68 -4.26 -9.04 3.67
CA GLN A 68 -3.35 -10.14 3.92
C GLN A 68 -1.90 -9.63 3.93
N THR A 69 -1.08 -10.26 4.76
CA THR A 69 0.39 -10.15 4.70
C THR A 69 0.95 -11.51 4.33
N ILE A 70 1.83 -11.53 3.33
CA ILE A 70 2.52 -12.74 2.84
C ILE A 70 4.00 -12.57 3.17
N GLY A 71 4.56 -13.51 3.93
CA GLY A 71 5.96 -13.54 4.36
C GLY A 71 6.32 -14.92 4.85
#